data_AF-A0A2V7GGU6-F1
#
_entry.id   AF-A0A2V7GGU6-F1
#
_cell.length_a   1.000
_cell.length_b   1.000
_cell.length_c   1.000
_cell.angle_alpha   90.00
_cell.angle_beta   90.00
_cell.angle_gamma   90.00
#
_symmetry.space_group_name_H-M   'P 1'
#
loop_
_entity.id
_entity.type
_entity.pdbx_description
1 polymer ?
#
loop_
_entity_poly.entity_id
_entity_poly.type
_entity_poly.pdbx_seq_one_letter_code
_entity_poly.pdbx_strand_id
1 'polypeptide(L)'
;MLVNLVPEFLACIAAPDPVAAYHGYLDRHRPVLQGYWDNYVLDLDSPHAERVIADALRAERGDLERLLEDMDVERVAQDALARALELLEADCPVDLYLMVGVGAANAGELVVGGRGIAFVCLEHFTGKANPHTSGLGLAPHLLPLWIAHEVAHAVRYTSPTSRAALRRFVAEVGGYYDYWDTGSRASLRELLVNEGGAVAAARAVAPGFEPWEYFGYSRR
;
A
#
# COMPACT_ATOMS: atom_id res chain seq x y z
N MET A 1 -4.47 12.82 1.04
CA MET A 1 -5.61 12.66 2.00
C MET A 1 -5.56 11.26 2.56
N LEU A 2 -5.89 11.04 3.84
CA LEU A 2 -6.06 9.69 4.38
C LEU A 2 -7.44 9.15 3.99
N VAL A 3 -7.49 7.92 3.48
CA VAL A 3 -8.71 7.16 3.22
C VAL A 3 -8.60 5.84 3.97
N ASN A 4 -9.51 5.60 4.91
CA ASN A 4 -9.54 4.36 5.68
C ASN A 4 -10.64 3.42 5.17
N LEU A 5 -10.26 2.36 4.47
CA LEU A 5 -11.16 1.34 3.93
C LEU A 5 -11.36 0.15 4.88
N VAL A 6 -10.60 0.07 5.98
CA VAL A 6 -10.66 -1.04 6.93
C VAL A 6 -12.06 -1.22 7.52
N PRO A 7 -12.78 -0.16 7.97
CA PRO A 7 -14.14 -0.32 8.47
C PRO A 7 -15.12 -0.88 7.43
N GLU A 8 -15.00 -0.46 6.16
CA GLU A 8 -15.84 -0.97 5.08
C GLU A 8 -15.56 -2.45 4.79
N PHE A 9 -14.29 -2.87 4.80
CA PHE A 9 -13.93 -4.28 4.62
C PHE A 9 -14.46 -5.15 5.78
N LEU A 10 -14.30 -4.70 7.03
CA LEU A 10 -14.86 -5.41 8.19
C LEU A 10 -16.40 -5.49 8.13
N ALA A 11 -17.06 -4.44 7.63
CA ALA A 11 -18.50 -4.47 7.38
C ALA A 11 -18.90 -5.48 6.30
N CYS A 12 -18.05 -5.72 5.29
CA CYS A 12 -18.28 -6.78 4.31
C CYS A 12 -18.23 -8.17 4.97
N ILE A 13 -17.26 -8.42 5.84
CA ILE A 13 -17.17 -9.70 6.58
C ILE A 13 -18.40 -9.93 7.46
N ALA A 14 -18.88 -8.88 8.14
CA ALA A 14 -20.04 -8.96 9.01
C ALA A 14 -21.40 -9.02 8.28
N ALA A 15 -21.42 -8.84 6.95
CA ALA A 15 -22.65 -8.83 6.18
C ALA A 15 -23.29 -10.22 6.10
N PRO A 16 -24.63 -10.31 5.92
CA PRO A 16 -25.31 -11.60 5.70
C PRO A 16 -24.81 -12.36 4.46
N ASP A 17 -24.37 -11.62 3.43
CA ASP A 17 -23.71 -12.14 2.24
C ASP A 17 -22.36 -11.43 2.06
N PRO A 18 -21.27 -11.96 2.65
CA PRO A 18 -19.96 -11.31 2.61
C PRO A 18 -19.37 -11.18 1.20
N VAL A 19 -19.68 -12.13 0.31
CA VAL A 19 -19.15 -12.15 -1.06
C VAL A 19 -19.81 -11.04 -1.88
N ALA A 20 -21.14 -10.94 -1.84
CA ALA A 20 -21.83 -9.84 -2.52
C ALA A 20 -21.44 -8.48 -1.95
N ALA A 21 -21.27 -8.37 -0.63
CA ALA A 21 -20.82 -7.14 0.01
C ALA A 21 -19.41 -6.73 -0.44
N TYR A 22 -18.49 -7.69 -0.54
CA TYR A 22 -17.13 -7.45 -1.01
C TYR A 22 -17.09 -7.00 -2.47
N HIS A 23 -17.87 -7.64 -3.36
CA HIS A 23 -17.99 -7.20 -4.76
C HIS A 23 -18.53 -5.77 -4.86
N GLY A 24 -19.53 -5.42 -4.04
CA GLY A 24 -19.99 -4.04 -3.95
C GLY A 24 -18.91 -3.07 -3.43
N TYR A 25 -18.06 -3.50 -2.50
CA TYR A 25 -16.90 -2.73 -2.02
C TYR A 25 -15.84 -2.54 -3.11
N LEU A 26 -15.51 -3.61 -3.86
CA LEU A 26 -14.63 -3.54 -5.03
C LEU A 26 -15.16 -2.55 -6.06
N ASP A 27 -16.44 -2.59 -6.39
CA ASP A 27 -17.02 -1.69 -7.39
C ASP A 27 -16.97 -0.21 -6.97
N ARG A 28 -17.26 0.09 -5.69
CA ARG A 28 -17.21 1.47 -5.17
C ARG A 28 -15.79 2.05 -5.21
N HIS A 29 -14.79 1.23 -4.94
CA HIS A 29 -13.39 1.64 -4.83
C HIS A 29 -12.53 1.15 -6.03
N ARG A 30 -13.19 0.79 -7.14
CA ARG A 30 -12.60 0.13 -8.29
C ARG A 30 -11.33 0.80 -8.82
N PRO A 31 -11.25 2.14 -8.98
CA PRO A 31 -10.05 2.77 -9.53
C PRO A 31 -8.77 2.47 -8.74
N VAL A 32 -8.87 2.30 -7.42
CA VAL A 32 -7.71 2.04 -6.55
C VAL A 32 -7.53 0.55 -6.34
N LEU A 33 -8.60 -0.18 -6.04
CA LEU A 33 -8.51 -1.61 -5.78
C LEU A 33 -8.12 -2.40 -7.04
N GLN A 34 -8.56 -1.99 -8.23
CA GLN A 34 -8.06 -2.59 -9.48
C GLN A 34 -6.55 -2.40 -9.62
N GLY A 35 -6.05 -1.18 -9.39
CA GLY A 35 -4.61 -0.90 -9.43
C GLY A 35 -3.82 -1.74 -8.40
N TYR A 36 -4.34 -1.90 -7.19
CA TYR A 36 -3.74 -2.78 -6.19
C TYR A 36 -3.70 -4.24 -6.67
N TRP A 37 -4.80 -4.76 -7.21
CA TRP A 37 -4.87 -6.14 -7.67
C TRP A 37 -3.93 -6.41 -8.84
N ASP A 38 -3.95 -5.55 -9.87
CA ASP A 38 -3.13 -5.71 -11.08
C ASP A 38 -1.62 -5.68 -10.78
N ASN A 39 -1.22 -4.85 -9.80
CA ASN A 39 0.18 -4.66 -9.45
C ASN A 39 0.70 -5.63 -8.37
N TYR A 40 -0.14 -6.05 -7.42
CA TYR A 40 0.32 -6.74 -6.20
C TYR A 40 -0.38 -8.05 -5.88
N VAL A 41 -1.41 -8.45 -6.64
CA VAL A 41 -2.17 -9.68 -6.39
C VAL A 41 -2.21 -10.55 -7.64
N LEU A 42 -3.15 -10.27 -8.54
CA LEU A 42 -3.38 -10.91 -9.83
C LEU A 42 -4.49 -10.14 -10.57
N ASP A 43 -4.70 -10.45 -11.84
CA ASP A 43 -5.80 -9.88 -12.64
C ASP A 43 -7.17 -10.22 -12.01
N LEU A 44 -7.94 -9.18 -11.65
CA LEU A 44 -9.28 -9.31 -11.05
C LEU A 44 -10.27 -10.08 -11.94
N ASP A 45 -10.10 -10.05 -13.27
CA ASP A 45 -10.96 -10.77 -14.21
C ASP A 45 -10.53 -12.25 -14.36
N SER A 46 -9.44 -12.67 -13.71
CA SER A 46 -8.96 -14.04 -13.78
C SER A 46 -9.88 -15.01 -13.00
N PRO A 47 -9.94 -16.29 -13.42
CA PRO A 47 -10.69 -17.32 -12.69
C PRO A 47 -10.20 -17.57 -11.25
N HIS A 48 -9.04 -17.05 -10.87
CA HIS A 48 -8.45 -17.24 -9.55
C HIS A 48 -8.84 -16.14 -8.56
N ALA A 49 -9.35 -15.00 -9.03
CA ALA A 49 -9.70 -13.86 -8.18
C ALA A 49 -10.77 -14.21 -7.15
N GLU A 50 -11.86 -14.87 -7.57
CA GLU A 50 -12.95 -15.29 -6.66
C GLU A 50 -12.46 -16.18 -5.51
N ARG A 51 -11.45 -17.02 -5.76
CA ARG A 51 -10.86 -17.85 -4.71
C ARG A 51 -10.09 -17.01 -3.70
N VAL A 52 -9.28 -16.07 -4.17
CA VAL A 52 -8.53 -15.13 -3.30
C VAL A 52 -9.49 -14.30 -2.46
N ILE A 53 -10.57 -13.80 -3.06
CA ILE A 53 -11.64 -13.07 -2.35
C ILE A 53 -12.26 -13.95 -1.27
N ALA A 54 -12.69 -15.16 -1.62
CA ALA A 54 -13.34 -16.07 -0.69
C ALA A 54 -12.41 -16.47 0.48
N ASP A 55 -11.12 -16.68 0.21
CA ASP A 55 -10.13 -17.02 1.24
C ASP A 55 -9.89 -15.82 2.16
N ALA A 56 -9.76 -14.60 1.61
CA ALA A 56 -9.63 -13.38 2.39
C ALA A 56 -10.87 -13.12 3.29
N LEU A 57 -12.08 -13.35 2.81
CA LEU A 57 -13.31 -13.14 3.59
C LEU A 57 -13.48 -14.17 4.72
N ARG A 58 -12.91 -15.38 4.58
CA ARG A 58 -12.99 -16.44 5.60
C ARG A 58 -11.85 -16.40 6.61
N ALA A 59 -10.79 -15.66 6.34
CA ALA A 59 -9.62 -15.63 7.20
C ALA A 59 -9.95 -15.06 8.58
N GLU A 60 -9.39 -15.65 9.64
CA GLU A 60 -9.55 -15.17 11.00
C GLU A 60 -8.88 -13.79 11.17
N ARG A 61 -9.59 -12.83 11.76
CA ARG A 61 -9.18 -11.42 11.87
C ARG A 61 -8.93 -10.93 13.30
N GLY A 62 -8.91 -11.83 14.28
CA GLY A 62 -8.73 -11.44 15.69
C GLY A 62 -7.40 -10.73 15.97
N ASP A 63 -6.37 -10.90 15.13
CA ASP A 63 -5.13 -10.14 15.20
C ASP A 63 -5.27 -8.70 14.68
N LEU A 64 -5.98 -8.49 13.58
CA LEU A 64 -6.34 -7.17 13.07
C LEU A 64 -7.27 -6.43 14.04
N GLU A 65 -8.28 -7.09 14.58
CA GLU A 65 -9.20 -6.51 15.57
C GLU A 65 -8.44 -5.99 16.79
N ARG A 66 -7.53 -6.81 17.36
CA ARG A 66 -6.66 -6.39 18.45
C ARG A 66 -5.77 -5.20 18.09
N LEU A 67 -5.19 -5.19 16.89
CA LEU A 67 -4.39 -4.04 16.43
C LEU A 67 -5.22 -2.74 16.47
N LEU A 68 -6.46 -2.79 15.99
CA LEU A 68 -7.36 -1.64 15.94
C LEU A 68 -7.85 -1.21 17.33
N GLU A 69 -7.95 -2.14 18.28
CA GLU A 69 -8.24 -1.83 19.69
C GLU A 69 -7.05 -1.18 20.42
N ASP A 70 -5.83 -1.67 20.13
CA ASP A 70 -4.61 -1.27 20.84
C ASP A 70 -3.96 0.01 20.28
N MET A 71 -4.23 0.36 19.02
CA MET A 71 -3.51 1.42 18.31
C MET A 71 -4.43 2.31 17.47
N ASP A 72 -4.28 3.63 17.62
CA ASP A 72 -4.89 4.62 16.73
C ASP A 72 -4.12 4.67 15.39
N VAL A 73 -4.41 3.68 14.53
CA VAL A 73 -3.75 3.50 13.23
C VAL A 73 -3.99 4.68 12.28
N GLU A 74 -5.15 5.34 12.38
CA GLU A 74 -5.46 6.52 11.55
C GLU A 74 -4.57 7.70 11.93
N ARG A 75 -4.43 7.99 13.23
CA ARG A 75 -3.54 9.06 13.69
C ARG A 75 -2.10 8.79 13.32
N VAL A 76 -1.62 7.57 13.52
CA VAL A 76 -0.25 7.16 13.15
C VAL A 76 -0.03 7.38 11.65
N ALA A 77 -1.02 7.00 10.83
CA ALA A 77 -0.95 7.14 9.39
C ALA A 77 -1.00 8.61 8.93
N GLN A 78 -1.86 9.42 9.53
CA GLN A 78 -1.95 10.87 9.28
C GLN A 78 -0.63 11.57 9.63
N ASP A 79 -0.06 11.27 10.80
CA ASP A 79 1.21 11.86 11.25
C ASP A 79 2.36 11.44 10.33
N ALA A 80 2.43 10.18 9.92
CA ALA A 80 3.45 9.68 8.99
C ALA A 80 3.32 10.33 7.60
N LEU A 81 2.09 10.41 7.06
CA LEU A 81 1.83 11.06 5.78
C LEU A 81 2.21 12.54 5.81
N ALA A 82 1.80 13.28 6.85
CA ALA A 82 2.10 14.69 6.98
C ALA A 82 3.62 14.95 7.02
N ARG A 83 4.34 14.18 7.84
CA ARG A 83 5.80 14.28 7.96
C ARG A 83 6.53 13.91 6.67
N ALA A 84 6.04 12.90 5.95
CA ALA A 84 6.61 12.51 4.66
C ALA A 84 6.41 13.61 3.60
N LEU A 85 5.21 14.18 3.50
CA LEU A 85 4.91 15.25 2.54
C LEU A 85 5.69 16.54 2.85
N GLU A 86 5.84 16.88 4.13
CA GLU A 86 6.68 18.01 4.57
C GLU A 86 8.15 17.77 4.23
N LEU A 87 8.70 16.60 4.60
CA LEU A 87 10.09 16.23 4.32
C LEU A 87 10.41 16.26 2.82
N LEU A 88 9.48 15.77 2.00
CA LEU A 88 9.65 15.67 0.54
C LEU A 88 9.36 16.99 -0.19
N GLU A 89 8.93 18.03 0.53
CA GLU A 89 8.45 19.29 -0.04
C GLU A 89 7.44 19.06 -1.17
N ALA A 90 6.48 18.16 -0.93
CA ALA A 90 5.63 17.62 -1.98
C ALA A 90 4.83 18.72 -2.71
N ASP A 91 5.04 18.84 -4.02
CA ASP A 91 4.37 19.79 -4.92
C ASP A 91 3.19 19.17 -5.69
N CYS A 92 2.75 17.98 -5.25
CA CYS A 92 1.63 17.22 -5.82
C CYS A 92 0.80 16.55 -4.71
N PRO A 93 -0.50 16.29 -4.94
CA PRO A 93 -1.32 15.59 -3.97
C PRO A 93 -0.96 14.09 -3.91
N VAL A 94 -0.88 13.55 -2.69
CA VAL A 94 -0.80 12.11 -2.43
C VAL A 94 -1.93 11.68 -1.50
N ASP A 95 -2.59 10.57 -1.85
CA ASP A 95 -3.53 9.89 -0.96
C ASP A 95 -2.91 8.67 -0.31
N LEU A 96 -3.26 8.45 0.95
CA LEU A 96 -2.86 7.28 1.72
C LEU A 96 -4.09 6.43 1.98
N TYR A 97 -4.05 5.17 1.59
CA TYR A 97 -5.10 4.20 1.83
C TYR A 97 -4.70 3.24 2.94
N LEU A 98 -5.45 3.21 4.03
CA LEU A 98 -5.41 2.09 4.98
C LEU A 98 -6.44 1.08 4.54
N MET A 99 -6.01 -0.16 4.32
CA MET A 99 -6.89 -1.22 3.81
C MET A 99 -6.54 -2.56 4.44
N VAL A 100 -7.39 -3.55 4.17
CA VAL A 100 -7.05 -4.95 4.32
C VAL A 100 -6.75 -5.49 2.93
N GLY A 101 -5.53 -5.97 2.74
CA GLY A 101 -5.10 -6.61 1.52
C GLY A 101 -5.58 -8.05 1.41
N VAL A 102 -5.37 -8.61 0.22
CA VAL A 102 -5.69 -10.00 -0.14
C VAL A 102 -4.50 -10.72 -0.77
N GLY A 103 -3.34 -10.08 -0.80
CA GLY A 103 -2.09 -10.58 -1.36
C GLY A 103 -0.94 -10.54 -0.35
N ALA A 104 0.30 -10.61 -0.85
CA ALA A 104 1.49 -10.64 0.00
C ALA A 104 2.13 -9.26 0.24
N ALA A 105 1.63 -8.21 -0.41
CA ALA A 105 2.18 -6.86 -0.30
C ALA A 105 1.65 -6.14 0.95
N ASN A 106 2.55 -5.82 1.88
CA ASN A 106 2.23 -5.06 3.10
C ASN A 106 1.95 -3.59 2.83
N ALA A 107 2.61 -3.00 1.85
CA ALA A 107 2.45 -1.62 1.41
C ALA A 107 2.85 -1.53 -0.06
N GLY A 108 2.48 -0.44 -0.71
CA GLY A 108 2.89 -0.16 -2.07
C GLY A 108 2.40 1.19 -2.55
N GLU A 109 2.84 1.56 -3.74
CA GLU A 109 2.49 2.78 -4.42
C GLU A 109 1.62 2.53 -5.65
N LEU A 110 0.77 3.49 -5.98
CA LEU A 110 -0.04 3.49 -7.19
C LEU A 110 -0.06 4.90 -7.78
N VAL A 111 -0.41 4.98 -9.06
CA VAL A 111 -0.88 6.22 -9.67
C VAL A 111 -2.20 5.93 -10.37
N VAL A 112 -3.24 6.68 -10.05
CA VAL A 112 -4.58 6.51 -10.61
C VAL A 112 -5.06 7.86 -11.11
N GLY A 113 -5.27 7.98 -12.43
CA GLY A 113 -5.70 9.23 -13.06
C GLY A 113 -4.73 10.40 -12.80
N GLY A 114 -3.43 10.12 -12.72
CA GLY A 114 -2.37 11.09 -12.44
C GLY A 114 -2.20 11.46 -10.96
N ARG A 115 -2.99 10.86 -10.06
CA ARG A 115 -2.92 11.10 -8.61
C ARG A 115 -2.05 10.03 -7.93
N GLY A 116 -1.06 10.48 -7.16
CA GLY A 116 -0.18 9.59 -6.41
C GLY A 116 -0.92 8.97 -5.24
N ILE A 117 -0.76 7.67 -5.06
CA ILE A 117 -1.39 6.89 -4.00
C ILE A 117 -0.32 6.05 -3.32
N ALA A 118 -0.36 6.02 -2.00
CA ALA A 118 0.28 5.01 -1.17
C ALA A 118 -0.82 4.17 -0.51
N PHE A 119 -0.62 2.87 -0.35
CA PHE A 119 -1.50 2.02 0.45
C PHE A 119 -0.71 1.24 1.48
N VAL A 120 -1.40 0.88 2.57
CA VAL A 120 -0.88 -0.03 3.59
C VAL A 120 -1.96 -1.04 3.94
N CYS A 121 -1.58 -2.32 3.90
CA CYS A 121 -2.42 -3.46 4.22
C CYS A 121 -2.18 -3.86 5.69
N LEU A 122 -3.11 -3.48 6.58
CA LEU A 122 -2.91 -3.56 8.04
C LEU A 122 -2.77 -4.97 8.59
N GLU A 123 -3.28 -5.99 7.88
CA GLU A 123 -3.14 -7.40 8.26
C GLU A 123 -1.68 -7.87 8.25
N HIS A 124 -0.77 -7.14 7.60
CA HIS A 124 0.66 -7.41 7.67
C HIS A 124 1.33 -6.82 8.90
N PHE A 125 0.70 -5.89 9.63
CA PHE A 125 1.28 -5.10 10.72
C PHE A 125 0.73 -5.46 12.11
N THR A 126 0.20 -6.66 12.29
CA THR A 126 -0.45 -7.10 13.54
C THR A 126 0.54 -7.60 14.61
N GLY A 127 1.84 -7.63 14.31
CA GLY A 127 2.88 -8.23 15.15
C GLY A 127 2.81 -9.76 15.27
N LYS A 128 1.88 -10.40 14.56
CA LYS A 128 1.72 -11.86 14.53
C LYS A 128 1.55 -12.31 13.08
N ALA A 129 2.37 -13.27 12.64
CA ALA A 129 2.16 -13.86 11.34
C ALA A 129 0.81 -14.60 11.35
N ASN A 130 0.04 -14.44 10.27
CA ASN A 130 -1.28 -15.04 10.14
C ASN A 130 -1.34 -15.91 8.87
N PRO A 131 -1.31 -17.25 9.01
CA PRO A 131 -1.26 -18.15 7.86
C PRO A 131 -2.56 -18.14 7.04
N HIS A 132 -3.68 -17.69 7.60
CA HIS A 132 -4.95 -17.58 6.87
C HIS A 132 -4.97 -16.38 5.91
N THR A 133 -4.15 -15.37 6.18
CA THR A 133 -4.11 -14.11 5.41
C THR A 133 -2.80 -13.93 4.66
N SER A 134 -1.83 -14.84 4.85
CA SER A 134 -0.42 -14.62 4.49
C SER A 134 0.17 -13.34 5.12
N GLY A 135 -0.39 -12.90 6.25
CA GLY A 135 0.06 -11.73 6.99
C GLY A 135 1.47 -11.94 7.52
N LEU A 136 2.35 -10.96 7.29
CA LEU A 136 3.77 -11.05 7.62
C LEU A 136 4.06 -10.95 9.13
N GLY A 137 3.13 -10.42 9.91
CA GLY A 137 3.31 -10.19 11.34
C GLY A 137 4.36 -9.12 11.66
N LEU A 138 4.52 -8.13 10.78
CA LEU A 138 5.35 -6.96 11.02
C LEU A 138 4.84 -6.25 12.28
N ALA A 139 5.76 -5.66 13.03
CA ALA A 139 5.38 -4.94 14.23
C ALA A 139 4.60 -3.65 13.86
N PRO A 140 3.52 -3.29 14.58
CA PRO A 140 2.67 -2.14 14.23
C PRO A 140 3.43 -0.81 14.15
N HIS A 141 4.47 -0.65 14.97
CA HIS A 141 5.30 0.56 15.01
C HIS A 141 6.16 0.76 13.75
N LEU A 142 6.19 -0.21 12.82
CA LEU A 142 6.80 -0.06 11.50
C LEU A 142 5.91 0.68 10.49
N LEU A 143 4.62 0.92 10.80
CA LEU A 143 3.70 1.63 9.89
C LEU A 143 4.26 2.98 9.37
N PRO A 144 4.81 3.87 10.21
CA PRO A 144 5.32 5.16 9.71
C PRO A 144 6.46 5.03 8.69
N LEU A 145 7.31 4.01 8.85
CA LEU A 145 8.43 3.74 7.95
C LEU A 145 7.90 3.39 6.55
N TRP A 146 6.97 2.43 6.46
CA TRP A 146 6.42 1.99 5.18
C TRP A 146 5.55 3.06 4.53
N ILE A 147 4.77 3.81 5.31
CA ILE A 147 4.00 4.94 4.77
C ILE A 147 4.93 5.96 4.11
N ALA A 148 6.01 6.36 4.79
CA ALA A 148 6.96 7.31 4.23
C ALA A 148 7.68 6.78 2.99
N HIS A 149 7.97 5.48 2.96
CA HIS A 149 8.54 4.79 1.79
C HIS A 149 7.62 4.93 0.57
N GLU A 150 6.36 4.52 0.69
CA GLU A 150 5.42 4.55 -0.44
C GLU A 150 5.02 5.97 -0.86
N VAL A 151 4.91 6.90 0.10
CA VAL A 151 4.67 8.31 -0.22
C VAL A 151 5.83 8.89 -1.04
N ALA A 152 7.08 8.48 -0.79
CA ALA A 152 8.21 8.94 -1.58
C ALA A 152 8.12 8.46 -3.03
N HIS A 153 7.69 7.23 -3.27
CA HIS A 153 7.42 6.75 -4.63
C HIS A 153 6.28 7.53 -5.28
N ALA A 154 5.14 7.69 -4.60
CA ALA A 154 3.99 8.43 -5.11
C ALA A 154 4.35 9.87 -5.52
N VAL A 155 5.11 10.60 -4.68
CA VAL A 155 5.62 11.95 -5.00
C VAL A 155 6.57 11.88 -6.20
N ARG A 156 7.52 10.93 -6.21
CA ARG A 156 8.48 10.78 -7.31
C ARG A 156 7.79 10.54 -8.66
N TYR A 157 6.67 9.82 -8.67
CA TYR A 157 5.95 9.44 -9.89
C TYR A 157 5.01 10.53 -10.39
N THR A 158 4.58 11.45 -9.53
CA THR A 158 3.50 12.40 -9.86
C THR A 158 3.88 13.86 -9.74
N SER A 159 4.96 14.19 -9.04
CA SER A 159 5.48 15.56 -8.94
C SER A 159 5.76 16.14 -10.33
N PRO A 160 5.26 17.35 -10.65
CA PRO A 160 5.53 18.01 -11.92
C PRO A 160 7.01 18.39 -12.09
N THR A 161 7.73 18.60 -10.99
CA THR A 161 9.16 18.93 -10.99
C THR A 161 10.07 17.68 -10.94
N SER A 162 9.50 16.49 -10.71
CA SER A 162 10.24 15.24 -10.76
C SER A 162 10.87 14.98 -12.13
N ARG A 163 12.16 14.63 -12.10
CA ARG A 163 12.95 14.26 -13.28
C ARG A 163 13.03 12.74 -13.49
N ALA A 164 12.34 11.98 -12.63
CA ALA A 164 12.31 10.52 -12.68
C ALA A 164 11.85 10.02 -14.06
N ALA A 165 12.43 8.92 -14.52
CA ALA A 165 11.92 8.25 -15.72
C ALA A 165 10.53 7.65 -15.45
N LEU A 166 10.30 7.15 -14.23
CA LEU A 166 9.03 6.58 -13.80
C LEU A 166 7.86 7.55 -13.97
N ARG A 167 8.05 8.83 -13.64
CA ARG A 167 7.04 9.88 -13.89
C ARG A 167 6.65 9.99 -15.37
N ARG A 168 7.62 9.87 -16.29
CA ARG A 168 7.34 9.90 -17.73
C ARG A 168 6.58 8.66 -18.18
N PHE A 169 6.97 7.48 -17.69
CA PHE A 169 6.27 6.23 -18.03
C PHE A 169 4.80 6.27 -17.59
N VAL A 170 4.55 6.74 -16.36
CA VAL A 170 3.19 6.96 -15.84
C VAL A 170 2.40 7.92 -16.73
N ALA A 171 3.02 9.03 -17.16
CA ALA A 171 2.35 10.00 -18.04
C ALA A 171 2.03 9.42 -19.44
N GLU A 172 2.91 8.57 -19.98
CA GLU A 172 2.73 7.94 -21.30
C GLU A 172 1.57 6.95 -21.35
N VAL A 173 1.23 6.32 -20.23
CA VAL A 173 0.08 5.41 -20.11
C VAL A 173 -1.16 6.08 -19.52
N GLY A 174 -1.24 7.41 -19.62
CA GLY A 174 -2.45 8.16 -19.25
C GLY A 174 -2.60 8.43 -17.76
N GLY A 175 -1.50 8.44 -17.00
CA GLY A 175 -1.51 8.71 -15.56
C GLY A 175 -1.87 7.49 -14.72
N TYR A 176 -1.54 6.30 -15.19
CA TYR A 176 -1.65 5.06 -14.44
C TYR A 176 -0.26 4.47 -14.17
N TYR A 177 -0.11 3.82 -13.02
CA TYR A 177 1.09 3.05 -12.71
C TYR A 177 0.87 1.57 -13.00
N ASP A 178 1.80 1.00 -13.75
CA ASP A 178 1.89 -0.43 -14.06
C ASP A 178 3.31 -0.89 -13.69
N TYR A 179 3.41 -1.66 -12.61
CA TYR A 179 4.64 -2.22 -12.07
C TYR A 179 5.38 -3.08 -13.09
N TRP A 180 4.65 -3.85 -13.92
CA TRP A 180 5.24 -4.76 -14.89
C TRP A 180 5.80 -4.02 -16.10
N ASP A 181 5.04 -3.07 -16.66
CA ASP A 181 5.54 -2.23 -17.76
C ASP A 181 6.72 -1.37 -17.30
N THR A 182 6.57 -0.67 -16.17
CA THR A 182 7.64 0.20 -15.65
C THR A 182 8.89 -0.60 -15.28
N GLY A 183 8.74 -1.77 -14.66
CA GLY A 183 9.85 -2.66 -14.33
C GLY A 183 10.59 -3.20 -15.57
N SER A 184 9.89 -3.40 -16.69
CA SER A 184 10.50 -3.84 -17.95
C SER A 184 11.27 -2.73 -18.69
N ARG A 185 10.98 -1.46 -18.38
CA ARG A 185 11.49 -0.28 -19.10
C ARG A 185 12.50 0.54 -18.31
N ALA A 186 12.37 0.56 -16.98
CA ALA A 186 13.24 1.33 -16.11
C ALA A 186 14.66 0.77 -16.13
N SER A 187 15.65 1.67 -16.28
CA SER A 187 17.03 1.27 -16.09
C SER A 187 17.29 0.85 -14.65
N LEU A 188 18.25 -0.06 -14.42
CA LEU A 188 18.67 -0.42 -13.06
C LEU A 188 19.05 0.82 -12.22
N ARG A 189 19.68 1.83 -12.83
CA ARG A 189 20.01 3.09 -12.14
C ARG A 189 18.76 3.82 -11.66
N GLU A 190 17.71 3.84 -12.47
CA GLU A 190 16.44 4.48 -12.09
C GLU A 190 15.82 3.74 -10.90
N LEU A 191 15.77 2.40 -10.96
CA LEU A 191 15.24 1.56 -9.87
C LEU A 191 16.06 1.72 -8.57
N LEU A 192 17.39 1.75 -8.66
CA LEU A 192 18.24 1.97 -7.48
C LEU A 192 18.01 3.35 -6.84
N VAL A 193 17.80 4.39 -7.65
CA VAL A 193 17.49 5.73 -7.13
C VAL A 193 16.05 5.79 -6.59
N ASN A 194 15.13 5.04 -7.18
CA ASN A 194 13.75 4.89 -6.71
C ASN A 194 13.72 4.34 -5.28
N GLU A 195 14.23 3.13 -5.11
CA GLU A 195 14.26 2.43 -3.82
C GLU A 195 15.14 3.17 -2.80
N GLY A 196 16.31 3.65 -3.23
CA GLY A 196 17.22 4.39 -2.36
C GLY A 196 16.62 5.69 -1.83
N GLY A 197 15.83 6.39 -2.66
CA GLY A 197 15.09 7.59 -2.26
C GLY A 197 13.99 7.28 -1.26
N ALA A 198 13.22 6.22 -1.49
CA ALA A 198 12.16 5.79 -0.59
C ALA A 198 12.70 5.33 0.77
N VAL A 199 13.79 4.55 0.80
CA VAL A 199 14.50 4.18 2.03
C VAL A 199 15.03 5.42 2.77
N ALA A 200 15.58 6.40 2.06
CA ALA A 200 16.07 7.63 2.68
C ALA A 200 14.94 8.44 3.31
N ALA A 201 13.80 8.57 2.63
CA ALA A 201 12.61 9.23 3.17
C ALA A 201 12.08 8.49 4.41
N ALA A 202 11.96 7.16 4.33
CA ALA A 202 11.54 6.33 5.44
C ALA A 202 12.42 6.49 6.68
N ARG A 203 13.76 6.54 6.51
CA ARG A 203 14.72 6.79 7.61
C ARG A 203 14.58 8.17 8.23
N ALA A 204 14.31 9.19 7.42
CA ALA A 204 14.18 10.56 7.89
C ALA A 204 12.85 10.78 8.61
N VAL A 205 11.76 10.18 8.13
CA VAL A 205 10.44 10.26 8.79
C VAL A 205 10.38 9.36 10.03
N ALA A 206 10.94 8.16 9.99
CA ALA A 206 10.82 7.20 11.06
C ALA A 206 12.21 6.63 11.41
N PRO A 207 13.07 7.38 12.11
CA PRO A 207 14.42 6.94 12.46
C PRO A 207 14.39 5.92 13.61
N GLY A 208 15.51 5.22 13.80
CA GLY A 208 15.73 4.34 14.96
C GLY A 208 15.47 2.86 14.70
N PHE A 209 14.98 2.51 13.51
CA PHE A 209 14.88 1.12 13.07
C PHE A 209 16.21 0.54 12.61
N GLU A 210 16.24 -0.78 12.54
CA GLU A 210 17.36 -1.54 12.05
C GLU A 210 17.41 -1.52 10.51
N PRO A 211 18.60 -1.62 9.89
CA PRO A 211 18.73 -1.50 8.44
C PRO A 211 17.81 -2.42 7.64
N TRP A 212 17.65 -3.68 8.05
CA TRP A 212 16.79 -4.66 7.33
C TRP A 212 15.31 -4.30 7.34
N GLU A 213 14.83 -3.50 8.32
CA GLU A 213 13.44 -3.06 8.38
C GLU A 213 13.16 -2.04 7.27
N TYR A 214 14.11 -1.15 6.99
CA TYR A 214 14.00 -0.22 5.86
C TYR A 214 14.16 -0.90 4.49
N PHE A 215 14.83 -2.04 4.43
CA PHE A 215 15.05 -2.78 3.18
C PHE A 215 14.01 -3.87 2.92
N GLY A 216 13.06 -4.09 3.84
CA GLY A 216 12.05 -5.15 3.69
C GLY A 216 12.59 -6.58 3.74
N TYR A 217 13.79 -6.80 4.29
CA TYR A 217 14.39 -8.13 4.33
C TYR A 217 13.89 -8.94 5.55
N SER A 218 13.35 -10.13 5.28
CA SER A 218 13.10 -11.13 6.32
C SER A 218 14.41 -11.59 6.94
N ARG A 219 14.49 -11.67 8.28
CA ARG A 219 15.60 -12.37 8.94
C ARG A 219 15.45 -13.87 8.70
N ARG A 220 16.51 -14.51 8.21
CA ARG A 220 16.68 -15.97 8.21
C ARG A 220 17.51 -16.39 9.41
#